data_AF-A0AAC9QYZ7-F1
#
_entry.id   AF-A0AAC9QYZ7-F1
#
_cell.length_a   1.000
_cell.length_b   1.000
_cell.length_c   1.000
_cell.angle_alpha   90.00
_cell.angle_beta   90.00
_cell.angle_gamma   90.00
#
_symmetry.space_group_name_H-M   'P 1'
#
loop_
_entity.id
_entity.type
_entity.pdbx_description
1 polymer ?
#
loop_
_entity_poly.entity_id
_entity_poly.type
_entity_poly.pdbx_seq_one_letter_code
_entity_poly.pdbx_strand_id
1 'polypeptide(L)'
;MLDGKTKTININEYSKVGDDRICQFYANINSDAPETMDMGRSILSQALYKANRGQAMKDQADFETYVYNIQDEMIAEKNNSQEVTE
;
A
#
# COMPACT_ATOMS: atom_id res chain seq x y z
N MET A 1 18.13 15.49 21.30
CA MET A 1 16.84 15.03 20.74
C MET A 1 17.03 14.86 19.24
N LEU A 2 16.53 13.78 18.65
CA LEU A 2 16.52 13.62 17.20
C LEU A 2 15.27 14.35 16.70
N ASP A 3 15.46 15.49 16.02
CA ASP A 3 14.39 16.20 15.32
C ASP A 3 14.13 15.55 13.95
N GLY A 4 12.87 15.57 13.50
CA GLY A 4 12.48 15.15 12.15
C GLY A 4 12.29 13.64 11.95
N LYS A 5 11.91 12.87 12.98
CA LYS A 5 11.55 11.46 12.80
C LYS A 5 10.23 11.34 12.05
N THR A 6 10.30 11.03 10.77
CA THR A 6 9.12 10.60 10.02
C THR A 6 8.87 9.11 10.23
N LYS A 7 7.59 8.75 10.41
CA LYS A 7 7.15 7.35 10.40
C LYS A 7 6.53 7.06 9.05
N THR A 8 6.88 5.92 8.47
CA THR A 8 6.32 5.47 7.19
C THR A 8 5.90 4.03 7.31
N ILE A 9 4.67 3.73 6.93
CA ILE A 9 4.17 2.36 6.80
C ILE A 9 4.46 1.91 5.38
N ASN A 10 5.17 0.78 5.25
CA ASN A 10 5.52 0.18 3.97
C ASN A 10 4.74 -1.13 3.84
N ILE A 11 3.86 -1.20 2.84
CA ILE A 11 3.05 -2.38 2.54
C ILE A 11 3.58 -2.95 1.22
N ASN A 12 3.94 -4.23 1.23
CA ASN A 12 4.44 -4.92 0.05
C ASN A 12 3.72 -6.25 -0.11
N GLU A 13 3.07 -6.42 -1.25
CA GLU A 13 2.35 -7.64 -1.58
C GLU A 13 2.76 -8.20 -2.94
N TYR A 14 2.44 -9.47 -3.18
CA TYR A 14 2.81 -10.15 -4.41
C TYR A 14 1.64 -10.90 -5.02
N SER A 15 1.36 -10.63 -6.30
CA SER A 15 0.54 -11.51 -7.12
C SER A 15 1.38 -12.72 -7.52
N LYS A 16 0.82 -13.92 -7.32
CA LYS A 16 1.48 -15.21 -7.58
C LYS A 16 0.63 -16.13 -8.43
N VAL A 17 1.31 -16.96 -9.20
CA VAL A 17 0.71 -18.09 -9.93
C VAL A 17 1.48 -19.33 -9.52
N GLY A 18 0.87 -20.16 -8.66
CA GLY A 18 1.62 -21.19 -7.94
C GLY A 18 2.68 -20.55 -7.04
N ASP A 19 3.93 -20.98 -7.20
CA ASP A 19 5.06 -20.44 -6.43
C ASP A 19 5.73 -19.21 -7.10
N ASP A 20 5.40 -18.96 -8.37
CA ASP A 20 6.01 -17.88 -9.15
C ASP A 20 5.34 -16.52 -8.87
N ARG A 21 6.17 -15.54 -8.50
CA ARG A 21 5.72 -14.16 -8.32
C ARG A 21 5.64 -13.46 -9.68
N ILE A 22 4.46 -12.99 -10.05
CA ILE A 22 4.23 -12.34 -11.34
C ILE A 22 4.28 -10.81 -11.24
N CYS A 23 3.82 -10.26 -10.12
CA CYS A 23 3.79 -8.82 -9.87
C CYS A 23 4.04 -8.56 -8.38
N GLN A 24 4.73 -7.46 -8.08
CA GLN A 24 4.84 -6.89 -6.75
C GLN A 24 4.02 -5.61 -6.70
N PHE A 25 3.23 -5.45 -5.64
CA PHE A 25 2.56 -4.21 -5.31
C PHE A 25 3.23 -3.60 -4.09
N TYR A 26 3.34 -2.28 -4.07
CA TYR A 26 3.90 -1.55 -2.94
C TYR A 26 3.07 -0.32 -2.64
N ALA A 27 3.01 0.05 -1.36
CA ALA A 27 2.45 1.29 -0.88
C ALA A 27 3.26 1.81 0.31
N ASN A 28 3.59 3.09 0.29
CA ASN A 28 4.34 3.79 1.31
C ASN A 28 3.49 4.96 1.81
N ILE A 29 2.98 4.86 3.03
CA ILE A 29 2.12 5.88 3.64
C ILE A 29 2.92 6.62 4.71
N ASN A 30 3.03 7.94 4.59
CA ASN A 30 3.66 8.76 5.62
C ASN A 30 2.72 8.92 6.81
N SER A 31 3.09 8.42 7.99
CA SER A 31 2.23 8.50 9.18
C SER A 31 2.03 9.93 9.70
N ASP A 32 2.95 10.85 9.41
CA ASP A 32 2.80 12.26 9.79
C ASP A 32 1.88 13.00 8.81
N ALA A 33 1.80 12.54 7.57
CA ALA A 33 0.94 13.06 6.52
C ALA A 33 0.27 11.90 5.77
N PRO A 34 -0.72 11.20 6.38
CA PRO A 34 -1.28 9.97 5.82
C PRO A 34 -1.98 10.18 4.48
N GLU A 35 -2.44 11.41 4.18
CA GLU A 35 -2.87 11.86 2.85
C GLU A 35 -1.82 11.63 1.74
N THR A 36 -0.53 11.67 2.12
CA THR A 36 0.59 11.44 1.21
C THR A 36 0.95 9.96 1.20
N MET A 37 0.57 9.32 0.10
CA MET A 37 0.85 7.92 -0.17
C MET A 37 1.50 7.76 -1.54
N ASP A 38 2.59 7.00 -1.58
CA ASP A 38 3.22 6.52 -2.81
C ASP A 38 2.85 5.05 -3.01
N MET A 39 2.10 4.75 -4.06
CA MET A 39 1.62 3.41 -4.36
C MET A 39 1.92 3.04 -5.80
N GLY A 40 2.30 1.79 -6.03
CA GLY A 40 2.59 1.32 -7.38
C GLY A 40 2.73 -0.18 -7.50
N ARG A 41 3.17 -0.60 -8.68
CA ARG A 41 3.40 -2.00 -9.01
C ARG A 41 4.67 -2.18 -9.83
N SER A 42 5.28 -3.35 -9.68
CA SER A 42 6.40 -3.81 -10.50
C SER A 42 6.07 -5.18 -11.10
N ILE A 43 6.22 -5.32 -12.41
CA ILE A 43 6.00 -6.61 -13.09
C ILE A 43 7.30 -7.41 -13.00
N LEU A 44 7.25 -8.56 -12.32
CA LEU A 44 8.41 -9.41 -12.08
C LEU A 44 8.65 -10.42 -13.21
N SER A 45 7.56 -10.92 -13.82
CA SER A 45 7.63 -11.82 -14.97
C SER A 45 6.63 -11.40 -16.03
N GLN A 46 7.14 -10.84 -17.13
CA GLN A 46 6.27 -10.29 -18.18
C GLN A 46 5.47 -11.36 -18.92
N ALA A 47 6.04 -12.55 -19.13
CA ALA A 47 5.35 -13.65 -19.79
C ALA A 47 4.19 -14.18 -18.94
N LEU A 48 4.45 -14.46 -17.65
CA LEU A 48 3.44 -14.94 -16.73
C LEU A 48 2.38 -13.88 -16.42
N TYR A 49 2.78 -12.61 -16.30
CA TYR A 49 1.84 -11.50 -16.15
C TYR A 49 0.90 -11.37 -17.34
N LYS A 50 1.40 -11.48 -18.57
CA LYS A 50 0.54 -11.43 -19.77
C LYS A 50 -0.44 -12.60 -19.82
N ALA A 51 0.02 -13.80 -19.46
CA ALA A 51 -0.82 -15.00 -19.42
C ALA A 51 -1.89 -14.94 -18.31
N ASN A 52 -1.60 -14.29 -17.18
CA ASN A 52 -2.45 -14.24 -15.99
C ASN A 52 -2.94 -12.82 -15.67
N ARG A 53 -3.07 -11.97 -16.70
CA ARG A 53 -3.35 -10.53 -16.54
C ARG A 53 -4.64 -10.26 -15.74
N GLY A 54 -5.67 -11.08 -15.94
CA GLY A 54 -6.93 -10.95 -15.21
C GLY A 54 -6.74 -11.10 -13.70
N GLN A 55 -5.98 -12.12 -13.27
CA GLN A 55 -5.66 -12.32 -11.86
C GLN A 55 -4.82 -11.16 -11.31
N ALA A 56 -3.77 -10.76 -12.01
CA ALA A 56 -2.91 -9.67 -11.55
C ALA A 56 -3.67 -8.33 -11.40
N MET A 57 -4.64 -8.06 -12.27
CA MET A 57 -5.50 -6.86 -12.16
C MET A 57 -6.47 -6.95 -11.00
N LYS A 58 -7.01 -8.15 -10.70
CA LYS A 58 -7.84 -8.38 -9.52
C LYS A 58 -7.02 -8.20 -8.24
N ASP A 59 -5.87 -8.84 -8.14
CA ASP A 59 -4.98 -8.72 -6.98
C ASP A 59 -4.55 -7.26 -6.75
N GLN A 60 -4.34 -6.50 -7.83
CA GLN A 60 -4.07 -5.07 -7.73
C GLN A 60 -5.25 -4.30 -7.13
N ALA A 61 -6.48 -4.53 -7.60
CA ALA A 61 -7.65 -3.84 -7.07
C ALA A 61 -7.90 -4.19 -5.59
N ASP A 62 -7.68 -5.45 -5.21
CA ASP A 62 -7.77 -5.92 -3.83
C ASP A 62 -6.69 -5.24 -2.96
N PHE A 63 -5.46 -5.11 -3.48
CA PHE A 63 -4.37 -4.39 -2.82
C PHE A 63 -4.67 -2.89 -2.66
N GLU A 64 -5.13 -2.22 -3.71
CA GLU A 64 -5.50 -0.80 -3.67
C GLU A 64 -6.57 -0.55 -2.62
N THR A 65 -7.62 -1.38 -2.59
CA THR A 65 -8.69 -1.29 -1.59
C THR A 65 -8.15 -1.45 -0.17
N TYR A 66 -7.29 -2.44 0.06
CA TYR A 66 -6.67 -2.68 1.37
C TYR A 66 -5.83 -1.49 1.83
N VAL A 67 -5.01 -0.95 0.93
CA VAL A 67 -4.11 0.17 1.22
C VAL A 67 -4.91 1.45 1.51
N TYR A 68 -5.96 1.73 0.74
CA TYR A 68 -6.83 2.89 1.00
C TYR A 68 -7.57 2.77 2.33
N ASN A 69 -8.04 1.58 2.71
CA ASN A 69 -8.65 1.37 4.02
C ASN A 69 -7.66 1.67 5.16
N ILE A 70 -6.40 1.26 5.02
CA ILE A 70 -5.36 1.61 6.00
C ILE A 70 -5.11 3.11 6.05
N GLN A 71 -5.06 3.77 4.89
CA GLN A 71 -4.91 5.22 4.82
C GLN A 71 -6.05 5.93 5.55
N ASP A 72 -7.30 5.50 5.32
CA ASP A 72 -8.49 6.05 5.96
C ASP A 72 -8.45 5.86 7.48
N GLU A 73 -8.08 4.67 7.96
CA GLU A 73 -7.89 4.39 9.39
C GLU A 73 -6.83 5.33 10.01
N MET A 74 -5.69 5.52 9.33
CA MET A 74 -4.64 6.43 9.80
C MET A 74 -5.09 7.90 9.85
N ILE A 75 -5.86 8.35 8.85
CA ILE A 75 -6.43 9.71 8.83
C ILE A 75 -7.43 9.86 9.99
N ALA A 76 -8.31 8.87 10.19
CA ALA A 76 -9.30 8.88 11.26
C ALA A 76 -8.64 8.91 12.65
N GLU A 77 -7.62 8.05 12.89
CA GLU A 77 -6.86 8.04 14.14
C GLU A 77 -6.17 9.38 14.41
N LYS A 78 -5.60 9.99 13.38
CA LYS A 78 -4.95 11.30 13.49
C LYS A 78 -5.95 12.40 13.86
N ASN A 79 -7.09 12.45 13.19
CA ASN A 79 -8.14 13.44 13.46
C ASN A 79 -8.73 13.26 14.87
N ASN A 80 -9.02 12.02 15.26
CA ASN A 80 -9.58 11.71 16.58
C ASN A 80 -8.57 12.01 17.71
N SER A 81 -7.27 11.85 17.46
CA SER A 81 -6.23 12.24 18.42
C SER A 81 -6.11 13.76 18.59
N GLN A 82 -6.56 14.55 17.61
CA GLN A 82 -6.52 16.02 17.69
C GLN A 82 -7.71 16.60 18.46
N GLU A 83 -8.93 16.04 18.31
CA GLU A 83 -10.14 16.53 18.98
C GLU A 83 -10.16 16.33 20.50
N VAL A 84 -9.40 15.39 21.06
CA VAL A 84 -9.38 15.11 22.52
C VAL A 84 -8.49 16.11 23.28
N THR A 85 -7.83 17.04 22.59
CA THR A 85 -6.86 17.98 23.18
C THR A 85 -7.37 19.41 23.35
N GLU A 86 -8.64 19.69 23.03
CA GLU A 86 -9.31 20.99 23.25
C GLU A 86 -10.28 20.94 24.44
#